data_AF-A0A962QGA3-F1
#
_entry.id   AF-A0A962QGA3-F1
#
_cell.length_a   1.000
_cell.length_b   1.000
_cell.length_c   1.000
_cell.angle_alpha   90.00
_cell.angle_beta   90.00
_cell.angle_gamma   90.00
#
_symmetry.space_group_name_H-M   'P 1'
#
loop_
_entity.id
_entity.type
_entity.pdbx_description
1 polymer ?
#
loop_
_entity_poly.entity_id
_entity_poly.type
_entity_poly.pdbx_seq_one_letter_code
_entity_poly.pdbx_strand_id
1 'polypeptide(L)'
;TSQERFPALPDTPTAEEVGFDGFKVVGWYGIVAPHGVPQDRLDLLNAAFNKTVSDPDVKMQLEVVGVIPSTAQLSARETSDYIAREYDRWTAEIKEAGLEPQ
;
A
#
# COMPACT_ATOMS: atom_id res chain seq x y z
N THR A 1 -8.40 -1.54 -8.58
CA THR A 1 -7.98 -2.59 -9.52
C THR A 1 -6.96 -3.46 -8.81
N SER A 2 -7.44 -4.19 -7.82
CA SER A 2 -6.68 -5.17 -7.03
C SER A 2 -6.79 -6.54 -7.69
N GLN A 3 -5.87 -7.44 -7.33
CA GLN A 3 -5.86 -8.83 -7.78
C GLN A 3 -7.05 -9.62 -7.23
N GLU A 4 -7.51 -9.26 -6.03
CA GLU A 4 -8.68 -9.83 -5.38
C GLU A 4 -9.84 -8.83 -5.40
N ARG A 5 -11.07 -9.32 -5.41
CA ARG A 5 -12.26 -8.47 -5.27
C ARG A 5 -12.27 -7.78 -3.91
N PHE A 6 -12.76 -6.55 -3.87
CA PHE A 6 -12.89 -5.83 -2.62
C PHE A 6 -14.01 -6.46 -1.78
N PRO A 7 -13.79 -6.82 -0.49
CA PRO A 7 -14.80 -7.52 0.31
C PRO A 7 -16.15 -6.80 0.42
N ALA A 8 -16.16 -5.47 0.42
CA ALA A 8 -17.40 -4.69 0.46
C ALA A 8 -18.11 -4.58 -0.91
N LEU A 9 -17.47 -5.01 -2.00
CA LEU A 9 -17.99 -5.00 -3.37
C LEU A 9 -17.77 -6.38 -4.03
N PRO A 10 -18.35 -7.46 -3.49
CA PRO A 10 -18.05 -8.82 -3.93
C PRO A 10 -18.52 -9.14 -5.36
N ASP A 11 -19.53 -8.41 -5.84
CA ASP A 11 -20.10 -8.60 -7.19
C ASP A 11 -19.35 -7.82 -8.27
N THR A 12 -18.42 -6.94 -7.88
CA THR A 12 -17.63 -6.14 -8.82
C THR A 12 -16.38 -6.94 -9.23
N PRO A 13 -16.23 -7.31 -10.51
CA PRO A 13 -15.08 -8.07 -10.96
C PRO A 13 -13.79 -7.23 -10.94
N THR A 14 -12.64 -7.90 -10.84
CA THR A 14 -11.33 -7.28 -11.04
C THR A 14 -11.05 -7.00 -12.52
N ALA A 15 -10.01 -6.22 -12.80
CA ALA A 15 -9.59 -5.96 -14.18
C ALA A 15 -9.07 -7.24 -14.86
N GLU A 16 -8.38 -8.10 -14.11
CA GLU A 16 -7.92 -9.41 -14.61
C GLU A 16 -9.11 -10.31 -14.96
N GLU A 17 -10.18 -10.34 -14.15
CA GLU A 17 -11.38 -11.15 -14.41
C GLU A 17 -12.13 -10.77 -15.70
N VAL A 18 -11.90 -9.55 -16.22
CA VAL A 18 -12.52 -9.05 -17.46
C VAL A 18 -11.53 -8.93 -18.63
N GLY A 19 -10.35 -9.54 -18.52
CA GLY A 19 -9.41 -9.72 -19.64
C GLY A 19 -8.28 -8.72 -19.73
N PHE A 20 -8.02 -7.93 -18.68
CA PHE A 20 -6.81 -7.09 -18.58
C PHE A 20 -5.75 -7.79 -17.74
N ASP A 21 -5.05 -8.74 -18.37
CA ASP A 21 -4.02 -9.55 -17.71
C ASP A 21 -2.92 -8.67 -17.09
N GLY A 22 -2.59 -8.94 -15.82
CA GLY A 22 -1.56 -8.20 -15.08
C GLY A 22 -1.94 -6.76 -14.71
N PHE A 23 -3.16 -6.31 -15.01
CA PHE A 23 -3.59 -4.95 -14.69
C PHE A 23 -3.89 -4.81 -13.19
N LYS A 24 -2.87 -4.36 -12.44
CA LYS A 24 -2.96 -4.11 -11.00
C LYS A 24 -2.51 -2.71 -10.65
N VAL A 25 -3.47 -1.89 -10.21
CA VAL A 25 -3.21 -0.56 -9.65
C VAL A 25 -3.90 -0.49 -8.29
N VAL A 26 -3.09 -0.62 -7.25
CA VAL A 26 -3.56 -0.54 -5.86
C VAL A 26 -2.85 0.66 -5.26
N GLY A 27 -3.63 1.69 -4.92
CA GLY A 27 -3.13 2.79 -4.12
C GLY A 27 -2.76 2.28 -2.72
N TRP A 28 -1.64 2.76 -2.20
CA TRP A 28 -1.16 2.40 -0.87
C TRP A 28 -0.93 3.64 -0.03
N TYR A 29 -0.98 3.44 1.29
CA TYR A 29 -0.67 4.46 2.28
C TYR A 29 0.50 3.98 3.12
N GLY A 30 1.38 4.90 3.50
CA GLY A 30 2.50 4.62 4.36
C GLY A 30 2.78 5.81 5.29
N ILE A 31 3.43 5.54 6.41
CA ILE A 31 3.93 6.57 7.33
C ILE A 31 5.45 6.63 7.17
N VAL A 32 5.96 7.83 7.01
CA VAL A 32 7.40 8.10 6.94
C VAL A 32 7.80 9.05 8.07
N ALA A 33 9.03 8.90 8.53
CA ALA A 33 9.62 9.75 9.56
C ALA A 33 10.72 10.65 8.96
N PRO A 34 11.02 11.81 9.56
CA PRO A 34 12.11 12.67 9.12
C PRO A 34 13.47 11.95 9.14
N HIS A 35 14.39 12.42 8.30
CA HIS A 35 15.77 11.93 8.32
C HIS A 35 16.42 12.16 9.70
N GLY A 36 17.17 11.17 10.20
CA GLY A 36 17.90 11.25 11.46
C GLY A 36 17.12 10.83 12.70
N VAL A 37 15.88 10.34 12.56
CA VAL A 37 15.17 9.72 13.68
C VAL A 37 15.92 8.46 14.13
N PRO A 38 16.26 8.33 15.43
CA PRO A 38 16.96 7.15 15.95
C PRO A 38 16.18 5.84 15.75
N GLN A 39 16.90 4.73 15.54
CA GLN A 39 16.30 3.43 15.22
C GLN A 39 15.33 2.93 16.30
N ASP A 40 15.65 3.13 17.58
CA ASP A 40 14.77 2.76 18.70
C ASP A 40 13.42 3.50 18.66
N ARG A 41 13.41 4.73 18.13
CA ARG A 41 12.18 5.51 17.93
C ARG A 41 11.40 5.03 16.72
N LEU A 42 12.08 4.65 15.63
CA LEU A 42 11.44 4.04 14.47
C LEU A 42 10.78 2.72 14.84
N ASP A 43 11.46 1.88 15.61
CA ASP A 43 10.94 0.58 16.04
C ASP A 43 9.70 0.76 16.94
N LEU A 44 9.74 1.72 17.87
CA LEU A 44 8.59 2.08 18.70
C LEU A 44 7.39 2.54 17.87
N LEU A 45 7.60 3.44 16.91
CA LEU A 45 6.54 3.95 16.03
C LEU A 45 5.96 2.83 15.14
N ASN A 46 6.82 1.98 14.59
CA ASN A 46 6.42 0.84 13.77
C ASN A 46 5.56 -0.14 14.57
N ALA A 47 5.96 -0.46 15.80
CA ALA A 47 5.19 -1.34 16.68
C ALA A 47 3.82 -0.73 17.03
N ALA A 48 3.77 0.57 17.34
CA ALA A 48 2.51 1.27 17.62
C ALA A 48 1.59 1.29 16.40
N PHE A 49 2.13 1.54 15.20
CA PHE A 49 1.39 1.51 13.96
C PHE A 49 0.80 0.13 13.69
N ASN A 50 1.62 -0.92 13.73
CA ASN A 50 1.19 -2.30 13.49
C ASN A 50 0.10 -2.74 14.47
N LYS A 51 0.21 -2.34 15.74
CA LYS A 51 -0.84 -2.57 16.74
C LYS A 51 -2.14 -1.85 16.38
N THR A 52 -2.05 -0.60 15.94
CA THR A 52 -3.21 0.25 15.63
C THR A 52 -3.97 -0.26 14.41
N VAL A 53 -3.28 -0.61 13.32
CA VAL A 53 -3.94 -1.11 12.10
C VAL A 53 -4.48 -2.54 12.25
N SER A 54 -4.06 -3.25 13.31
CA SER A 54 -4.61 -4.55 13.69
C SER A 54 -5.84 -4.43 14.61
N ASP A 55 -6.15 -3.23 15.10
CA ASP A 55 -7.33 -3.01 15.94
C ASP A 55 -8.61 -3.16 15.09
N PRO A 56 -9.61 -3.97 15.54
CA PRO A 56 -10.81 -4.22 14.75
C PRO A 56 -11.62 -2.97 14.42
N ASP A 57 -11.69 -1.99 15.32
CA ASP A 57 -12.45 -0.76 15.09
C ASP A 57 -11.75 0.11 14.04
N VAL A 58 -10.43 0.20 14.12
CA VAL A 58 -9.60 0.89 13.10
C VAL A 58 -9.73 0.21 11.74
N LYS A 59 -9.63 -1.12 11.71
CA LYS A 59 -9.78 -1.90 10.47
C LYS A 59 -11.13 -1.65 9.82
N MET A 60 -12.22 -1.70 10.60
CA MET A 60 -13.57 -1.41 10.10
C MET A 60 -13.68 0.00 9.53
N GLN A 61 -13.12 1.01 10.20
CA GLN A 61 -13.12 2.39 9.70
C GLN A 61 -12.34 2.55 8.40
N LEU A 62 -11.19 1.86 8.27
CA LEU A 62 -10.39 1.87 7.05
C LEU A 62 -11.12 1.17 5.89
N GLU A 63 -11.80 0.05 6.15
CA GLU A 63 -12.57 -0.67 5.13
C GLU A 63 -13.73 0.18 4.58
N VAL A 64 -14.39 0.97 5.42
CA VAL A 64 -15.46 1.91 4.99
C VAL A 64 -14.96 2.91 3.95
N VAL A 65 -13.70 3.35 4.06
CA VAL A 65 -13.08 4.29 3.11
C VAL A 65 -12.30 3.59 1.99
N GLY A 66 -12.47 2.27 1.82
CA GLY A 66 -11.85 1.52 0.74
C GLY A 66 -10.41 1.09 0.99
N VAL A 67 -9.91 1.19 2.23
CA VAL A 67 -8.54 0.83 2.62
C VAL A 67 -8.55 -0.51 3.34
N ILE A 68 -7.80 -1.47 2.79
CA ILE A 68 -7.57 -2.76 3.46
C ILE A 68 -6.21 -2.65 4.16
N PRO A 69 -6.15 -2.74 5.50
CA PRO A 69 -4.88 -2.79 6.20
C PRO A 69 -4.03 -3.95 5.68
N SER A 70 -2.75 -3.69 5.43
CA SER A 70 -1.81 -4.74 5.05
C SER A 70 -1.83 -5.85 6.11
N THR A 71 -2.07 -7.09 5.68
CA THR A 71 -1.94 -8.27 6.54
C THR A 71 -0.48 -8.58 6.86
N ALA A 72 0.45 -8.07 6.03
CA ALA A 72 1.87 -8.08 6.33
C ALA A 72 2.19 -6.92 7.27
N GLN A 73 2.49 -7.25 8.53
CA GLN A 73 3.12 -6.31 9.47
C GLN A 73 4.55 -6.05 9.00
N LEU A 74 4.74 -4.97 8.25
CA LEU A 74 6.06 -4.60 7.76
C LEU A 74 6.88 -3.97 8.89
N SER A 75 8.19 -4.18 8.85
CA SER A 75 9.18 -3.37 9.54
C SER A 75 9.40 -2.04 8.82
N ALA A 76 10.02 -1.07 9.51
CA ALA A 76 10.41 0.20 8.89
C ALA A 76 11.33 0.00 7.67
N ARG A 77 12.18 -1.04 7.70
CA ARG A 77 13.06 -1.40 6.59
C ARG A 77 12.26 -1.97 5.42
N GLU A 78 11.37 -2.92 5.65
CA GLU A 78 10.55 -3.50 4.57
C GLU A 78 9.62 -2.46 3.94
N THR A 79 9.15 -1.49 4.73
CA THR A 79 8.40 -0.33 4.23
C THR A 79 9.27 0.53 3.31
N SER A 80 10.52 0.82 3.70
CA SER A 80 11.47 1.53 2.85
C SER A 80 11.75 0.79 1.53
N ASP A 81 11.93 -0.53 1.60
CA ASP A 81 12.15 -1.38 0.43
C ASP A 81 10.92 -1.39 -0.49
N TYR A 82 9.71 -1.37 0.08
CA TYR A 82 8.47 -1.28 -0.69
C TYR A 82 8.35 0.05 -1.43
N ILE A 83 8.65 1.17 -0.77
CA ILE A 83 8.66 2.51 -1.40
C ILE A 83 9.63 2.55 -2.57
N ALA A 84 10.84 2.00 -2.39
CA ALA A 84 11.83 1.95 -3.46
C ALA A 84 11.35 1.13 -4.68
N ARG A 85 10.76 -0.05 -4.44
CA ARG A 85 10.20 -0.89 -5.51
C ARG A 85 9.05 -0.20 -6.26
N GLU A 86 8.16 0.48 -5.54
CA GLU A 86 7.07 1.23 -6.16
C GLU A 86 7.60 2.40 -6.98
N TYR A 87 8.59 3.13 -6.47
CA TYR A 87 9.24 4.21 -7.21
C TYR A 87 9.84 3.72 -8.54
N ASP A 88 10.58 2.61 -8.50
CA ASP A 88 11.21 2.03 -9.68
C ASP A 88 10.16 1.57 -10.71
N ARG A 89 9.11 0.89 -10.24
CA ARG A 89 8.00 0.43 -11.07
C ARG A 89 7.30 1.60 -11.78
N TRP A 90 6.85 2.60 -11.01
CA TRP A 90 6.13 3.74 -11.58
C TRP A 90 7.02 4.56 -12.52
N THR A 91 8.31 4.69 -12.21
CA THR A 91 9.28 5.35 -13.11
C THR A 91 9.37 4.62 -14.46
N ALA A 92 9.38 3.29 -14.47
CA ALA A 92 9.42 2.51 -15.70
C ALA A 92 8.12 2.68 -16.51
N GLU A 93 6.96 2.56 -15.86
CA GLU A 93 5.65 2.68 -16.50
C GLU A 93 5.42 4.10 -17.09
N ILE A 94 5.82 5.16 -16.37
CA ILE A 94 5.74 6.56 -16.85
C ILE A 94 6.57 6.77 -18.12
N LYS A 95 7.80 6.22 -18.16
CA LYS A 95 8.68 6.31 -19.33
C LYS A 95 8.11 5.56 -20.52
N GLU A 96 7.57 4.37 -20.31
CA GLU A 96 6.92 3.58 -21.37
C GLU A 96 5.71 4.30 -21.95
N ALA A 97 4.94 4.98 -21.09
CA ALA A 97 3.77 5.77 -21.49
C ALA A 97 4.12 7.11 -22.18
N GLY A 98 5.40 7.50 -22.24
CA GLY A 98 5.84 8.76 -22.85
C GLY A 98 5.36 10.01 -22.11
N LEU A 99 5.14 9.91 -20.80
CA LEU A 99 4.68 11.01 -19.95
C LEU A 99 5.89 11.79 -19.41
N GLU A 100 5.89 13.11 -19.61
CA GLU A 100 6.96 14.00 -19.14
C GLU A 100 6.57 14.70 -17.82
N PRO A 101 7.55 14.98 -16.93
CA PRO A 101 7.33 15.85 -15.78
C PRO A 101 6.83 17.23 -16.21
N GLN A 102 5.91 17.81 -15.43
CA GLN A 102 5.41 19.18 -15.65
C GLN A 102 6.37 20.23 -15.09
#